data_AF-A0A1G7N8Q3-F1
#
_entry.id   AF-A0A1G7N8Q3-F1
#
_cell.length_a   1.000
_cell.length_b   1.000
_cell.length_c   1.000
_cell.angle_alpha   90.00
_cell.angle_beta   90.00
_cell.angle_gamma   90.00
#
_symmetry.space_group_name_H-M   'P 1'
#
loop_
_entity.id
_entity.type
_entity.pdbx_description
1 polymer ?
#
loop_
_entity_poly.entity_id
_entity_poly.type
_entity_poly.pdbx_seq_one_letter_code
_entity_poly.pdbx_strand_id
1 'polypeptide(L)'
;MMPKAANLQKIREGRRTYAITPSVPGGFIKPAQLRKYADIAEKYGATLKMTSAQRMMIIGLKAEDVDKVWEELGVNPALSFANCVRSVKMCPGSAFCKRGLDDSIKLGMELDRRYHKQEMPSRLKIGVAGCPNSCSEVHIKDIGVFATETGWTVVVGGSCGREPRLADKLAENLTYDEVLKLVEIVIDYYKKNADIERLGQMIDRIGFEKFRADVLALFQGAKEVKAEPAASQVAASEKKPAPVQPGKITKDSIIGQIIRNNPRTIAVFRAHGMGCLGCPSASGESVEKAAGIHGIDLEELLSELNKV
;
A
#
# COMPACT_ATOMS: atom_id res chain seq x y z
N MET A 1 -2.39 20.16 -16.40
CA MET A 1 -2.26 18.69 -16.42
C MET A 1 -1.52 18.25 -15.15
N MET A 2 -1.95 17.18 -14.46
CA MET A 2 -1.20 16.68 -13.31
C MET A 2 0.13 16.05 -13.77
N PRO A 3 1.28 16.40 -13.16
CA PRO A 3 2.55 15.76 -13.48
C PRO A 3 2.50 14.25 -13.24
N LYS A 4 3.17 13.47 -14.11
CA LYS A 4 3.18 12.01 -14.02
C LYS A 4 3.97 11.54 -12.80
N ALA A 5 3.45 10.50 -12.14
CA ALA A 5 4.07 9.85 -10.98
C ALA A 5 4.49 10.79 -9.83
N ALA A 6 3.80 11.92 -9.70
CA ALA A 6 4.00 12.87 -8.63
C ALA A 6 2.75 12.98 -7.77
N ASN A 7 2.94 13.17 -6.46
CA ASN A 7 1.85 13.35 -5.52
C ASN A 7 1.65 14.84 -5.30
N LEU A 8 0.41 15.32 -5.51
CA LEU A 8 0.03 16.67 -5.15
C LEU A 8 0.23 16.88 -3.63
N GLN A 9 0.85 17.99 -3.27
CA GLN A 9 1.02 18.41 -1.89
C GLN A 9 -0.03 19.45 -1.51
N LYS A 10 -0.05 19.84 -0.23
CA LYS A 10 -0.95 20.86 0.30
C LYS A 10 -0.88 22.12 -0.56
N ILE A 11 -2.02 22.52 -1.14
CA ILE A 11 -2.16 23.77 -1.87
C ILE A 11 -2.06 24.93 -0.85
N ARG A 12 -1.17 25.90 -1.14
CA ARG A 12 -1.00 27.11 -0.31
C ARG A 12 -1.16 28.32 -1.19
N GLU A 13 -2.14 29.19 -0.90
CA GLU A 13 -2.38 30.42 -1.67
C GLU A 13 -2.55 30.13 -3.18
N GLY A 14 -3.28 29.07 -3.52
CA GLY A 14 -3.46 28.62 -4.91
C GLY A 14 -2.24 27.93 -5.54
N ARG A 15 -1.06 27.96 -4.89
CA ARG A 15 0.15 27.29 -5.40
C ARG A 15 0.09 25.79 -5.17
N ARG A 16 0.28 25.03 -6.25
CA ARG A 16 0.40 23.57 -6.25
C ARG A 16 1.87 23.18 -6.29
N THR A 17 2.30 22.35 -5.34
CA THR A 17 3.62 21.71 -5.37
C THR A 17 3.47 20.20 -5.33
N TYR A 18 4.54 19.51 -5.71
CA TYR A 18 4.52 18.08 -5.93
C TYR A 18 5.67 17.38 -5.20
N ALA A 19 5.41 16.12 -4.86
CA ALA A 19 6.38 15.22 -4.28
C ALA A 19 6.57 14.00 -5.15
N ILE A 20 7.81 13.68 -5.49
CA ILE A 20 8.18 12.42 -6.13
C ILE A 20 8.93 11.52 -5.15
N THR A 21 8.88 10.22 -5.36
CA THR A 21 9.64 9.27 -4.55
C THR A 21 10.30 8.24 -5.44
N PRO A 22 11.56 8.47 -5.83
CA PRO A 22 12.35 7.49 -6.57
C PRO A 22 12.44 6.15 -5.82
N SER A 23 12.61 5.07 -6.57
CA SER A 23 12.77 3.74 -5.99
C SER A 23 14.13 3.62 -5.30
N VAL A 24 14.13 3.16 -4.04
CA VAL A 24 15.33 2.79 -3.28
C VAL A 24 15.04 1.46 -2.59
N PRO A 25 15.22 0.32 -3.30
CA PRO A 25 14.88 -0.99 -2.76
C PRO A 25 15.58 -1.25 -1.42
N GLY A 26 14.80 -1.61 -0.40
CA GLY A 26 15.29 -1.86 0.97
C GLY A 26 16.01 -0.70 1.65
N GLY A 27 16.00 0.51 1.08
CA GLY A 27 16.80 1.64 1.58
C GLY A 27 18.28 1.57 1.29
N PHE A 28 18.75 0.62 0.48
CA PHE A 28 20.16 0.53 0.11
C PHE A 28 20.46 1.51 -1.02
N ILE A 29 21.29 2.50 -0.74
CA ILE A 29 21.63 3.57 -1.68
C ILE A 29 23.14 3.72 -1.82
N LYS A 30 23.62 3.84 -3.06
CA LYS A 30 25.04 4.14 -3.34
C LYS A 30 25.33 5.61 -3.04
N PRO A 31 26.53 5.98 -2.54
CA PRO A 31 26.88 7.37 -2.25
C PRO A 31 26.67 8.33 -3.44
N ALA A 32 27.04 7.93 -4.65
CA ALA A 32 26.83 8.72 -5.87
C ALA A 32 25.34 9.02 -6.13
N GLN A 33 24.45 8.04 -5.91
CA GLN A 33 23.01 8.24 -6.06
C GLN A 33 22.46 9.18 -4.98
N LEU A 34 22.98 9.12 -3.76
CA LEU A 34 22.59 10.02 -2.69
C LEU A 34 23.03 11.46 -2.96
N ARG A 35 24.26 11.66 -3.47
CA ARG A 35 24.73 12.99 -3.93
C ARG A 35 23.83 13.55 -5.02
N LYS A 36 23.49 12.72 -6.02
CA LYS A 36 22.57 13.09 -7.09
C LYS A 36 21.20 13.58 -6.57
N TYR A 37 20.66 12.95 -5.52
CA TYR A 37 19.42 13.44 -4.89
C TYR A 37 19.61 14.79 -4.20
N ALA A 38 20.75 15.02 -3.55
CA ALA A 38 21.07 16.31 -2.94
C ALA A 38 21.23 17.42 -3.99
N ASP A 39 22.01 17.16 -5.04
CA ASP A 39 22.24 18.12 -6.13
C ASP A 39 20.93 18.55 -6.80
N ILE A 40 20.03 17.58 -7.05
CA ILE A 40 18.68 17.86 -7.58
C ILE A 40 17.85 18.67 -6.59
N ALA A 41 17.88 18.31 -5.30
CA ALA A 41 17.11 19.05 -4.31
C ALA A 41 17.56 20.52 -4.22
N GLU A 42 18.87 20.77 -4.23
CA GLU A 42 19.43 22.13 -4.27
C GLU A 42 19.02 22.87 -5.54
N LYS A 43 19.21 22.26 -6.71
CA LYS A 43 18.90 22.86 -8.02
C LYS A 43 17.46 23.32 -8.16
N TYR A 44 16.50 22.53 -7.65
CA TYR A 44 15.07 22.82 -7.77
C TYR A 44 14.47 23.48 -6.53
N GLY A 45 15.29 23.85 -5.54
CA GLY A 45 14.81 24.40 -4.26
C GLY A 45 13.87 23.43 -3.52
N ALA A 46 14.05 22.13 -3.72
CA ALA A 46 13.25 21.09 -3.12
C ALA A 46 13.84 20.64 -1.77
N THR A 47 13.03 19.93 -0.99
CA THR A 47 13.47 19.33 0.28
C THR A 47 13.55 17.82 0.15
N LEU A 48 14.56 17.21 0.77
CA LEU A 48 14.65 15.77 0.89
C LEU A 48 14.01 15.28 2.18
N LYS A 49 13.17 14.25 2.10
CA LYS A 49 12.57 13.58 3.25
C LYS A 49 12.88 12.09 3.23
N MET A 50 13.62 11.63 4.24
CA MET A 50 13.73 10.20 4.53
C MET A 50 12.40 9.70 5.10
N THR A 51 11.85 8.64 4.52
CA THR A 51 10.55 8.08 4.90
C THR A 51 10.71 6.84 5.77
N SER A 52 9.70 6.55 6.60
CA SER A 52 9.69 5.34 7.44
C SER A 52 9.71 4.02 6.64
N ALA A 53 9.44 4.08 5.34
CA ALA A 53 9.53 2.96 4.41
C ALA A 53 10.92 2.82 3.75
N GLN A 54 11.97 3.42 4.33
CA GLN A 54 13.35 3.33 3.82
C GLN A 54 13.51 3.90 2.40
N ARG A 55 12.88 5.04 2.12
CA ARG A 55 12.97 5.74 0.82
C ARG A 55 13.29 7.21 1.01
N MET A 56 13.79 7.83 -0.05
CA MET A 56 14.02 9.27 -0.14
C MET A 56 12.94 9.91 -1.03
N MET A 57 12.20 10.85 -0.47
CA MET A 57 11.19 11.63 -1.17
C MET A 57 11.74 13.04 -1.45
N ILE A 58 11.51 13.55 -2.66
CA ILE A 58 11.85 14.92 -3.07
C ILE A 58 10.54 15.71 -3.06
N ILE A 59 10.45 16.74 -2.22
CA ILE A 59 9.21 17.49 -1.98
C ILE A 59 9.37 18.98 -2.30
N GLY A 60 8.28 19.64 -2.70
CA GLY A 60 8.27 21.07 -3.01
C GLY A 60 8.53 21.39 -4.48
N LEU A 61 8.46 20.40 -5.37
CA LEU A 61 8.68 20.61 -6.80
C LEU A 61 7.52 21.37 -7.44
N LYS A 62 7.82 22.24 -8.41
CA LYS A 62 6.82 22.85 -9.29
C LYS A 62 6.32 21.83 -10.31
N ALA A 63 5.13 22.06 -10.86
CA ALA A 63 4.55 21.16 -11.85
C ALA A 63 5.46 20.99 -13.09
N GLU A 64 5.98 22.11 -13.61
CA GLU A 64 6.83 22.13 -14.82
C GLU A 64 8.23 21.50 -14.64
N ASP A 65 8.64 21.23 -13.40
CA ASP A 65 9.96 20.70 -13.08
C ASP A 65 9.96 19.18 -12.89
N VAL A 66 8.80 18.57 -12.65
CA VAL A 66 8.70 17.13 -12.31
C VAL A 66 9.32 16.24 -13.38
N ASP A 67 9.00 16.46 -14.66
CA ASP A 67 9.50 15.61 -15.74
C ASP A 67 11.02 15.76 -15.91
N LYS A 68 11.54 16.99 -15.80
CA LYS A 68 12.99 17.27 -15.83
C LYS A 68 13.72 16.56 -14.68
N VAL A 69 13.14 16.58 -13.48
CA VAL A 69 13.72 15.88 -12.33
C VAL A 69 13.77 14.37 -12.58
N TRP A 70 12.73 13.76 -13.17
CA TRP A 70 12.75 12.34 -13.52
C TRP A 70 13.82 12.00 -14.56
N GLU A 71 13.95 12.81 -15.61
CA GLU A 71 14.98 12.69 -16.63
C GLU A 71 16.38 12.79 -16.03
N GLU A 72 16.63 13.81 -15.21
CA GLU A 72 17.92 13.99 -14.54
C GLU A 72 18.25 12.85 -13.61
N LEU A 73 17.25 12.30 -12.90
CA LEU A 73 17.41 11.09 -12.09
C LEU A 73 17.78 9.86 -12.94
N GLY A 74 17.48 9.85 -14.23
CA GLY A 74 17.65 8.69 -15.11
C GLY A 74 16.64 7.60 -14.82
N VAL A 75 15.47 7.95 -14.27
CA VAL A 75 14.40 7.02 -13.90
C VAL A 75 13.18 7.35 -14.73
N ASN A 76 12.73 6.39 -15.55
CA ASN A 76 11.45 6.52 -16.22
C ASN A 76 10.33 6.14 -15.23
N PRO A 77 9.50 7.09 -14.77
CA PRO A 77 8.47 6.78 -13.81
C PRO A 77 7.32 6.04 -14.47
N ALA A 78 7.15 4.76 -14.14
CA ALA A 78 5.96 4.03 -14.54
C ALA A 78 4.70 4.67 -13.92
N LEU A 79 3.59 4.65 -14.67
CA LEU A 79 2.26 4.91 -14.11
C LEU A 79 2.00 3.90 -12.99
N SER A 80 2.05 4.39 -11.75
CA SER A 80 1.83 3.57 -10.57
C SER A 80 0.38 3.67 -10.15
N PHE A 81 -0.26 2.54 -9.92
CA PHE A 81 -1.51 2.50 -9.17
C PHE A 81 -1.27 3.06 -7.76
N ALA A 82 -2.20 3.85 -7.26
CA ALA A 82 -2.13 4.35 -5.89
C ALA A 82 -2.38 3.23 -4.86
N ASN A 83 -3.27 2.29 -5.18
CA ASN A 83 -3.43 1.04 -4.45
C ASN A 83 -2.51 -0.01 -5.09
N CYS A 84 -1.35 -0.21 -4.50
CA CYS A 84 -0.36 -1.18 -4.94
C CYS A 84 0.48 -1.69 -3.77
N VAL A 85 1.29 -2.70 -4.04
CA VAL A 85 2.38 -3.09 -3.15
C VAL A 85 3.40 -1.96 -3.09
N ARG A 86 3.67 -1.50 -1.87
CA ARG A 86 4.69 -0.50 -1.56
C ARG A 86 6.05 -1.17 -1.47
N SER A 87 7.13 -0.40 -1.56
CA SER A 87 8.49 -0.91 -1.45
C SER A 87 8.65 -1.77 -0.20
N VAL A 88 9.31 -2.92 -0.36
CA VAL A 88 9.53 -3.87 0.73
C VAL A 88 10.52 -3.29 1.73
N LYS A 89 10.10 -3.18 3.00
CA LYS A 89 10.97 -2.72 4.08
C LYS A 89 11.81 -3.89 4.57
N MET A 90 13.13 -3.74 4.66
CA MET A 90 14.00 -4.83 5.12
C MET A 90 15.14 -4.33 6.00
N CYS A 91 15.57 -5.12 6.97
CA CYS A 91 16.74 -4.78 7.78
C CYS A 91 18.04 -5.22 7.07
N PRO A 92 19.22 -4.84 7.60
CA PRO A 92 20.50 -5.25 7.02
C PRO A 92 20.78 -6.77 7.02
N GLY A 93 19.94 -7.59 7.67
CA GLY A 93 20.05 -9.04 7.66
C GLY A 93 21.36 -9.58 8.25
N SER A 94 21.60 -10.89 8.06
CA SER A 94 22.87 -11.55 8.44
C SER A 94 24.09 -11.02 7.67
N ALA A 95 23.89 -10.34 6.53
CA ALA A 95 24.96 -9.74 5.74
C ALA A 95 25.72 -8.62 6.49
N PHE A 96 25.05 -7.89 7.38
CA PHE A 96 25.68 -6.76 8.10
C PHE A 96 25.37 -6.71 9.60
N CYS A 97 24.31 -7.38 10.07
CA CYS A 97 23.89 -7.31 11.46
C CYS A 97 24.31 -8.55 12.24
N LYS A 98 25.00 -8.37 13.36
CA LYS A 98 25.42 -9.46 14.28
C LYS A 98 24.27 -10.27 14.90
N ARG A 99 23.02 -9.79 14.80
CA ARG A 99 21.82 -10.49 15.28
C ARG A 99 21.05 -11.18 14.16
N GLY A 100 21.47 -11.03 12.90
CA GLY A 100 20.78 -11.64 11.77
C GLY A 100 20.93 -13.15 11.81
N LEU A 101 19.81 -13.85 11.93
CA LEU A 101 19.72 -15.30 11.85
C LEU A 101 19.70 -15.77 10.39
N ASP A 102 19.12 -14.97 9.49
CA ASP A 102 19.11 -15.25 8.05
C ASP A 102 19.11 -13.95 7.21
N ASP A 103 19.28 -14.08 5.90
CA ASP A 103 19.47 -12.99 4.94
C ASP A 103 18.14 -12.35 4.52
N SER A 104 17.71 -11.34 5.28
CA SER A 104 16.55 -10.53 4.92
C SER A 104 16.74 -9.66 3.69
N ILE A 105 17.99 -9.37 3.27
CA ILE A 105 18.24 -8.58 2.07
C ILE A 105 17.89 -9.43 0.85
N LYS A 106 18.40 -10.67 0.77
CA LYS A 106 18.09 -11.58 -0.33
C LYS A 106 16.59 -11.83 -0.46
N LEU A 107 15.91 -12.14 0.64
CA LEU A 107 14.46 -12.39 0.63
C LEU A 107 13.66 -11.11 0.33
N GLY A 108 14.00 -10.00 0.98
CA GLY A 108 13.32 -8.72 0.78
C GLY A 108 13.44 -8.20 -0.65
N MET A 109 14.62 -8.30 -1.26
CA MET A 109 14.86 -7.87 -2.63
C MET A 109 14.09 -8.74 -3.64
N GLU A 110 14.01 -10.04 -3.41
CA GLU A 110 13.23 -10.94 -4.27
C GLU A 110 11.73 -10.62 -4.19
N LEU A 111 11.20 -10.35 -2.99
CA LEU A 111 9.81 -9.92 -2.82
C LEU A 111 9.55 -8.53 -3.47
N ASP A 112 10.49 -7.58 -3.35
CA ASP A 112 10.38 -6.28 -4.02
C ASP A 112 10.36 -6.43 -5.53
N ARG A 113 11.26 -7.25 -6.09
CA ARG A 113 11.33 -7.55 -7.53
C ARG A 113 10.04 -8.16 -8.06
N ARG A 114 9.41 -9.08 -7.30
CA ARG A 114 8.18 -9.76 -7.71
C ARG A 114 6.96 -8.85 -7.67
N TYR A 115 6.83 -8.05 -6.61
CA TYR A 115 5.55 -7.47 -6.26
C TYR A 115 5.50 -5.95 -6.23
N HIS A 116 6.64 -5.24 -6.13
CA HIS A 116 6.62 -3.78 -6.02
C HIS A 116 5.85 -3.16 -7.18
N LYS A 117 4.91 -2.25 -6.85
CA LYS A 117 3.98 -1.59 -7.78
C LYS A 117 2.90 -2.47 -8.41
N GLN A 118 2.80 -3.75 -8.07
CA GLN A 118 1.67 -4.58 -8.46
C GLN A 118 0.36 -3.99 -7.91
N GLU A 119 -0.67 -3.86 -8.75
CA GLU A 119 -1.98 -3.34 -8.35
C GLU A 119 -2.61 -4.25 -7.28
N MET A 120 -3.20 -3.62 -6.28
CA MET A 120 -3.82 -4.29 -5.13
C MET A 120 -5.17 -3.63 -4.81
N PRO A 121 -6.08 -4.34 -4.12
CA PRO A 121 -7.36 -3.75 -3.68
C PRO A 121 -7.17 -2.48 -2.83
N SER A 122 -6.21 -2.49 -1.91
CA SER A 122 -5.71 -1.31 -1.18
C SER A 122 -4.17 -1.30 -1.14
N ARG A 123 -3.55 -0.33 -0.48
CA ARG A 123 -2.10 -0.33 -0.27
C ARG A 123 -1.68 -1.60 0.48
N LEU A 124 -0.68 -2.31 -0.03
CA LEU A 124 -0.09 -3.47 0.64
C LEU A 124 1.34 -3.14 1.06
N LYS A 125 1.70 -3.35 2.33
CA LYS A 125 3.07 -3.16 2.84
C LYS A 125 3.64 -4.52 3.23
N ILE A 126 4.85 -4.81 2.76
CA ILE A 126 5.61 -6.01 3.09
C ILE A 126 6.84 -5.59 3.91
N GLY A 127 7.17 -6.36 4.95
CA GLY A 127 8.40 -6.18 5.72
C GLY A 127 9.12 -7.50 5.95
N VAL A 128 10.45 -7.49 5.83
CA VAL A 128 11.31 -8.66 6.04
C VAL A 128 12.37 -8.34 7.09
N ALA A 129 12.54 -9.19 8.10
CA ALA A 129 13.56 -9.03 9.14
C ALA A 129 14.40 -10.29 9.28
N GLY A 130 15.72 -10.15 9.37
CA GLY A 130 16.61 -11.30 9.56
C GLY A 130 16.58 -11.89 10.98
N CYS A 131 15.75 -11.38 11.90
CA CYS A 131 15.59 -11.91 13.26
C CYS A 131 14.31 -11.39 13.93
N PRO A 132 13.91 -11.92 15.11
CA PRO A 132 12.71 -11.49 15.83
C PRO A 132 12.74 -10.04 16.36
N ASN A 133 13.90 -9.37 16.36
CA ASN A 133 13.99 -7.95 16.75
C ASN A 133 13.20 -7.03 15.80
N SER A 134 12.87 -7.50 14.59
CA SER A 134 11.88 -6.87 13.73
C SER A 134 12.16 -5.40 13.41
N CYS A 135 13.40 -5.04 13.07
CA CYS A 135 13.76 -3.65 12.71
C CYS A 135 13.00 -3.11 11.48
N SER A 136 12.40 -3.99 10.68
CA SER A 136 11.50 -3.65 9.57
C SER A 136 10.02 -3.55 9.99
N GLU A 137 9.73 -3.63 11.29
CA GLU A 137 8.40 -3.52 11.92
C GLU A 137 7.38 -4.54 11.37
N VAL A 138 7.77 -5.81 11.27
CA VAL A 138 7.02 -6.84 10.53
C VAL A 138 5.60 -7.07 11.08
N HIS A 139 5.38 -6.86 12.38
CA HIS A 139 4.09 -7.05 13.03
C HIS A 139 3.04 -5.98 12.72
N ILE A 140 3.43 -4.88 12.05
CA ILE A 140 2.51 -3.81 11.60
C ILE A 140 2.50 -3.67 10.07
N LYS A 141 2.98 -4.69 9.36
CA LYS A 141 2.90 -4.80 7.89
C LYS A 141 1.75 -5.72 7.52
N ASP A 142 1.18 -5.49 6.34
CA ASP A 142 0.12 -6.35 5.82
C ASP A 142 0.65 -7.79 5.68
N ILE A 143 1.91 -7.93 5.24
CA ILE A 143 2.66 -9.19 5.26
C ILE A 143 4.02 -8.93 5.93
N GLY A 144 4.26 -9.58 7.06
CA GLY A 144 5.54 -9.54 7.76
C GLY A 144 6.24 -10.89 7.68
N VAL A 145 7.55 -10.87 7.47
CA VAL A 145 8.39 -12.08 7.47
C VAL A 145 9.58 -11.86 8.36
N PHE A 146 9.87 -12.79 9.28
CA PHE A 146 11.09 -12.72 10.06
C PHE A 146 11.73 -14.08 10.31
N ALA A 147 13.05 -14.13 10.36
CA ALA A 147 13.79 -15.36 10.64
C ALA A 147 13.81 -15.68 12.15
N THR A 148 13.80 -16.97 12.45
CA THR A 148 14.02 -17.61 13.75
C THR A 148 15.17 -18.60 13.61
N GLU A 149 15.54 -19.29 14.70
CA GLU A 149 16.57 -20.34 14.65
C GLU A 149 16.16 -21.56 13.82
N THR A 150 14.85 -21.73 13.59
CA THR A 150 14.24 -22.90 12.95
C THR A 150 13.72 -22.62 11.53
N GLY A 151 13.92 -21.41 11.01
CA GLY A 151 13.46 -21.00 9.68
C GLY A 151 12.76 -19.64 9.70
N TRP A 152 11.87 -19.43 8.74
CA TRP A 152 11.13 -18.17 8.60
C TRP A 152 9.72 -18.27 9.16
N THR A 153 9.25 -17.17 9.74
CA THR A 153 7.88 -16.99 10.23
C THR A 153 7.19 -15.91 9.42
N VAL A 154 5.96 -16.19 8.97
CA VAL A 154 5.09 -15.26 8.25
C VAL A 154 3.94 -14.83 9.15
N VAL A 155 3.74 -13.52 9.26
CA VAL A 155 2.62 -12.88 9.94
C VAL A 155 1.83 -12.03 8.95
N VAL A 156 0.52 -11.89 9.14
CA VAL A 156 -0.37 -11.22 8.17
C VAL A 156 -1.40 -10.31 8.83
N GLY A 157 -1.92 -9.35 8.07
CA GLY A 157 -3.00 -8.46 8.49
C GLY A 157 -2.57 -7.26 9.34
N GLY A 158 -1.27 -7.12 9.62
CA GLY A 158 -0.77 -5.98 10.39
C GLY A 158 -0.96 -4.65 9.67
N SER A 159 -1.19 -3.58 10.43
CA SER A 159 -1.26 -2.25 9.88
C SER A 159 -0.93 -1.16 10.89
N CYS A 160 -0.22 -0.14 10.42
CA CYS A 160 -0.03 1.13 11.12
C CYS A 160 -0.79 2.23 10.36
N GLY A 161 -1.64 2.97 11.06
CA GLY A 161 -2.54 3.97 10.51
C GLY A 161 -3.49 4.52 11.60
N ARG A 162 -4.61 5.10 11.16
CA ARG A 162 -5.67 5.60 12.06
C ARG A 162 -6.16 4.53 13.03
N GLU A 163 -6.29 3.31 12.53
CA GLU A 163 -6.65 2.12 13.29
C GLU A 163 -5.48 1.13 13.21
N PRO A 164 -4.62 1.07 14.24
CA PRO A 164 -3.52 0.12 14.27
C PRO A 164 -4.05 -1.30 14.47
N ARG A 165 -3.44 -2.25 13.77
CA ARG A 165 -3.73 -3.68 13.88
C ARG A 165 -2.41 -4.45 13.96
N LEU A 166 -2.25 -5.33 14.94
CA LEU A 166 -1.12 -6.25 14.97
C LEU A 166 -1.38 -7.41 14.00
N ALA A 167 -0.30 -7.90 13.39
CA ALA A 167 -0.36 -9.04 12.49
C ALA A 167 -0.54 -10.36 13.26
N ASP A 168 -1.32 -11.27 12.67
CA ASP A 168 -1.52 -12.62 13.19
C ASP A 168 -0.49 -13.58 12.60
N LYS A 169 -0.03 -14.55 13.40
CA LYS A 169 0.95 -15.56 12.95
C LYS A 169 0.28 -16.58 12.03
N LEU A 170 0.69 -16.62 10.77
CA LEU A 170 0.14 -17.51 9.77
C LEU A 170 0.84 -18.88 9.77
N ALA A 171 2.18 -18.86 9.65
CA ALA A 171 3.02 -20.05 9.57
C ALA A 171 4.45 -19.74 10.07
N GLU A 172 5.16 -20.78 10.50
CA GLU A 172 6.52 -20.72 11.05
C GLU A 172 7.35 -21.91 10.55
N ASN A 173 8.67 -21.87 10.79
CA ASN A 173 9.62 -22.91 10.39
C ASN A 173 9.66 -23.14 8.86
N LEU A 174 9.47 -22.07 8.09
CA LEU A 174 9.46 -22.13 6.63
C LEU A 174 10.88 -21.97 6.06
N THR A 175 11.16 -22.65 4.96
CA THR A 175 12.30 -22.39 4.09
C THR A 175 12.09 -21.11 3.26
N TYR A 176 13.16 -20.61 2.65
CA TYR A 176 13.12 -19.45 1.75
C TYR A 176 12.06 -19.59 0.64
N ASP A 177 12.04 -20.73 -0.05
CA ASP A 177 11.11 -20.98 -1.17
C ASP A 177 9.66 -21.13 -0.70
N GLU A 178 9.46 -21.74 0.47
CA GLU A 178 8.15 -21.84 1.09
C GLU A 178 7.58 -20.47 1.49
N VAL A 179 8.41 -19.54 1.97
CA VAL A 179 7.98 -18.16 2.21
C VAL A 179 7.52 -17.51 0.90
N LEU A 180 8.30 -17.62 -0.17
CA LEU A 180 7.95 -17.01 -1.46
C LEU A 180 6.61 -17.54 -1.98
N LYS A 181 6.40 -18.87 -1.90
CA LYS A 181 5.14 -19.53 -2.26
C LYS A 181 3.98 -19.07 -1.36
N LEU A 182 4.18 -19.02 -0.04
CA LEU A 182 3.12 -18.62 0.88
C LEU A 182 2.71 -17.15 0.67
N VAL A 183 3.67 -16.26 0.42
CA VAL A 183 3.39 -14.83 0.14
C VAL A 183 2.61 -14.68 -1.16
N GLU A 184 2.93 -15.43 -2.20
CA GLU A 184 2.18 -15.46 -3.47
C GLU A 184 0.71 -15.83 -3.22
N ILE A 185 0.48 -16.92 -2.48
CA ILE A 185 -0.87 -17.39 -2.13
C ILE A 185 -1.64 -16.34 -1.33
N VAL A 186 -1.01 -15.70 -0.34
CA VAL A 186 -1.64 -14.62 0.45
C VAL A 186 -2.04 -13.45 -0.46
N ILE A 187 -1.17 -13.05 -1.38
CA ILE A 187 -1.44 -11.97 -2.33
C ILE A 187 -2.61 -12.30 -3.26
N ASP A 188 -2.63 -13.50 -3.84
CA ASP A 188 -3.71 -13.91 -4.74
C ASP A 188 -5.03 -14.10 -4.01
N TYR A 189 -4.98 -14.69 -2.81
CA TYR A 189 -6.15 -14.79 -1.94
C TYR A 189 -6.70 -13.40 -1.58
N TYR A 190 -5.83 -12.45 -1.26
CA TYR A 190 -6.23 -11.07 -0.99
C TYR A 190 -6.89 -10.41 -2.20
N LYS A 191 -6.28 -10.51 -3.39
CA LYS A 191 -6.85 -9.97 -4.63
C LYS A 191 -8.22 -10.55 -4.97
N LYS A 192 -8.43 -11.85 -4.70
CA LYS A 192 -9.68 -12.56 -5.01
C LYS A 192 -10.81 -12.22 -4.03
N ASN A 193 -10.49 -12.03 -2.75
CA ASN A 193 -11.50 -12.01 -1.68
C ASN A 193 -11.75 -10.64 -1.06
N ALA A 194 -10.91 -9.63 -1.34
CA ALA A 194 -11.06 -8.30 -0.76
C ALA A 194 -11.94 -7.38 -1.63
N ASP A 195 -12.71 -6.54 -0.95
CA ASP A 195 -13.25 -5.32 -1.54
C ASP A 195 -12.13 -4.25 -1.60
N ILE A 196 -12.46 -2.96 -1.65
CA ILE A 196 -11.46 -1.87 -1.49
C ILE A 196 -11.15 -1.67 0.00
N GLU A 197 -10.40 -2.60 0.56
CA GLU A 197 -10.03 -2.67 1.97
C GLU A 197 -8.61 -3.21 2.14
N ARG A 198 -7.99 -3.02 3.31
CA ARG A 198 -6.66 -3.54 3.63
C ARG A 198 -6.71 -5.05 3.91
N LEU A 199 -5.57 -5.75 3.79
CA LEU A 199 -5.50 -7.19 4.09
C LEU A 199 -6.03 -7.53 5.48
N GLY A 200 -5.63 -6.77 6.51
CA GLY A 200 -6.14 -6.96 7.87
C GLY A 200 -7.66 -6.78 8.00
N GLN A 201 -8.24 -5.81 7.29
CA GLN A 201 -9.70 -5.57 7.30
C GLN A 201 -10.45 -6.72 6.63
N MET A 202 -9.93 -7.23 5.51
CA MET A 202 -10.49 -8.42 4.87
C MET A 202 -10.42 -9.63 5.82
N ILE A 203 -9.28 -9.85 6.49
CA ILE A 203 -9.11 -10.93 7.48
C ILE A 203 -10.12 -10.80 8.62
N ASP A 204 -10.30 -9.61 9.17
CA ASP A 204 -11.26 -9.36 10.25
C ASP A 204 -12.71 -9.60 9.77
N ARG A 205 -13.01 -9.25 8.52
CA ARG A 205 -14.33 -9.45 7.91
C ARG A 205 -14.65 -10.93 7.68
N ILE A 206 -13.70 -11.74 7.22
CA ILE A 206 -13.94 -13.17 6.90
C ILE A 206 -13.61 -14.13 8.04
N GLY A 207 -12.89 -13.65 9.06
CA GLY A 207 -12.36 -14.43 10.17
C GLY A 207 -10.96 -14.98 9.89
N PHE A 208 -10.03 -14.78 10.82
CA PHE A 208 -8.64 -15.23 10.68
C PHE A 208 -8.52 -16.76 10.55
N GLU A 209 -9.30 -17.54 11.31
CA GLU A 209 -9.26 -19.00 11.23
C GLU A 209 -9.66 -19.51 9.84
N LYS A 210 -10.69 -18.90 9.23
CA LYS A 210 -11.09 -19.22 7.87
C LYS A 210 -9.98 -18.86 6.88
N PHE A 211 -9.48 -17.63 6.95
CA PHE A 211 -8.36 -17.17 6.12
C PHE A 211 -7.16 -18.13 6.21
N ARG A 212 -6.78 -18.51 7.43
CA ARG A 212 -5.65 -19.39 7.72
C ARG A 212 -5.88 -20.78 7.14
N ALA A 213 -7.05 -21.38 7.37
CA ALA A 213 -7.39 -22.69 6.82
C ALA A 213 -7.31 -22.69 5.28
N ASP A 214 -7.89 -21.68 4.63
CA ASP A 214 -7.93 -21.59 3.18
C ASP A 214 -6.54 -21.41 2.57
N VAL A 215 -5.74 -20.49 3.12
CA VAL A 215 -4.37 -20.23 2.65
C VAL A 215 -3.47 -21.44 2.86
N LEU A 216 -3.56 -22.12 4.01
CA LEU A 216 -2.74 -23.31 4.27
C LEU A 216 -3.16 -24.50 3.40
N ALA A 217 -4.45 -24.66 3.07
CA ALA A 217 -4.90 -25.67 2.12
C ALA A 217 -4.31 -25.44 0.72
N LEU A 218 -4.32 -24.19 0.23
CA LEU A 218 -3.66 -23.82 -1.04
C LEU A 218 -2.15 -24.07 -0.99
N PHE A 219 -1.51 -23.75 0.14
CA PHE A 219 -0.08 -23.97 0.35
C PHE A 219 0.29 -25.46 0.29
N GLN A 220 -0.59 -26.33 0.78
CA GLN A 220 -0.48 -27.79 0.72
C GLN A 220 -0.88 -28.40 -0.64
N GLY A 221 -1.33 -27.59 -1.61
CA GLY A 221 -1.58 -28.02 -2.99
C GLY A 221 -3.05 -28.17 -3.38
N ALA A 222 -4.00 -27.67 -2.59
CA ALA A 222 -5.39 -27.55 -3.02
C ALA A 222 -5.48 -26.66 -4.27
N LYS A 223 -6.25 -27.08 -5.28
CA LYS A 223 -6.43 -26.31 -6.52
C LYS A 223 -7.31 -25.06 -6.32
N GLU A 224 -8.33 -25.19 -5.48
CA GLU A 224 -9.24 -24.11 -5.10
C GLU A 224 -9.79 -24.35 -3.70
N VAL A 225 -10.26 -23.26 -3.06
CA VAL A 225 -10.98 -23.31 -1.80
C VAL A 225 -12.40 -22.79 -2.03
N LYS A 226 -13.40 -23.50 -1.50
CA LYS A 226 -14.81 -23.16 -1.70
C LYS A 226 -15.14 -21.82 -1.03
N ALA A 227 -15.82 -20.95 -1.76
CA ALA A 227 -16.41 -19.75 -1.20
C ALA A 227 -17.65 -20.14 -0.38
N GLU A 228 -17.51 -20.28 0.93
CA GLU A 228 -18.65 -20.29 1.84
C GLU A 228 -18.89 -18.88 2.39
N PRO A 229 -20.16 -18.44 2.49
CA PRO A 229 -20.48 -17.13 3.04
C PRO A 229 -20.03 -17.05 4.49
N ALA A 230 -19.34 -15.96 4.83
CA ALA A 230 -18.74 -15.75 6.15
C ALA A 230 -19.78 -15.89 7.28
N ALA A 231 -19.51 -16.79 8.24
CA ALA A 231 -20.16 -16.75 9.54
C ALA A 231 -19.64 -15.53 10.30
N SER A 232 -20.49 -14.51 10.42
CA SER A 232 -20.21 -13.28 11.17
C SER A 232 -20.04 -13.60 12.67
N GLN A 233 -18.80 -13.71 13.13
CA GLN A 233 -18.46 -13.62 14.55
C GLN A 233 -17.30 -12.65 14.75
N VAL A 234 -17.58 -11.34 14.75
CA VAL A 234 -16.73 -10.38 15.47
C VAL A 234 -17.61 -9.33 16.14
N ALA A 235 -17.39 -9.14 17.44
CA ALA A 235 -18.02 -8.13 18.27
C ALA A 235 -17.52 -6.73 17.89
N ALA A 236 -18.50 -5.85 17.63
CA ALA A 236 -18.49 -4.38 17.70
C ALA A 236 -17.16 -3.62 17.50
N SER A 237 -16.94 -3.14 16.27
CA SER A 237 -16.75 -1.70 16.00
C SER A 237 -17.05 -1.44 14.52
N GLU A 238 -18.04 -0.59 14.28
CA GLU A 238 -18.71 -0.30 13.01
C GLU A 238 -19.58 -1.43 12.44
N LYS A 239 -20.86 -1.42 12.86
CA LYS A 239 -21.95 -2.11 12.15
C LYS A 239 -21.81 -1.83 10.65
N LYS A 240 -21.71 -2.88 9.84
CA LYS A 240 -21.91 -2.81 8.39
C LYS A 240 -23.19 -2.00 8.15
N PRO A 241 -23.13 -0.76 7.62
CA PRO A 241 -24.35 -0.05 7.30
C PRO A 241 -25.10 -0.90 6.28
N ALA A 242 -26.41 -1.06 6.49
CA ALA A 242 -27.28 -1.74 5.53
C ALA A 242 -27.04 -1.13 4.14
N PRO A 243 -27.12 -1.93 3.06
CA PRO A 243 -27.04 -1.40 1.70
C PRO A 243 -28.07 -0.28 1.55
N VAL A 244 -27.58 0.96 1.49
CA VAL A 244 -28.40 2.15 1.26
C VAL A 244 -28.79 2.11 -0.21
N GLN A 245 -30.09 2.26 -0.50
CA GLN A 245 -30.61 2.28 -1.87
C GLN A 245 -29.83 3.27 -2.74
N PRO A 246 -29.67 3.00 -4.06
CA PRO A 246 -28.95 3.89 -4.96
C PRO A 246 -29.67 5.23 -5.08
N GLY A 247 -29.27 6.19 -4.25
CA GLY A 247 -29.62 7.60 -4.35
C GLY A 247 -28.60 8.35 -5.20
N LYS A 248 -29.00 9.52 -5.69
CA LYS A 248 -28.09 10.47 -6.37
C LYS A 248 -26.89 10.77 -5.47
N ILE A 249 -25.68 10.69 -6.02
CA ILE A 249 -24.45 11.07 -5.31
C ILE A 249 -24.48 12.58 -5.08
N THR A 250 -24.36 12.98 -3.82
CA THR A 250 -24.35 14.37 -3.37
C THR A 250 -22.97 14.77 -2.85
N LYS A 251 -22.77 16.06 -2.60
CA LYS A 251 -21.54 16.59 -2.03
C LYS A 251 -21.18 15.99 -0.65
N ASP A 252 -22.19 15.60 0.12
CA ASP A 252 -22.06 15.01 1.46
C ASP A 252 -21.90 13.48 1.42
N SER A 253 -22.05 12.87 0.24
CA SER A 253 -21.90 11.42 0.09
C SER A 253 -20.47 10.98 0.41
N ILE A 254 -20.33 9.85 1.10
CA ILE A 254 -19.03 9.34 1.55
C ILE A 254 -18.41 8.45 0.48
N ILE A 255 -17.16 8.71 0.10
CA ILE A 255 -16.45 8.01 -0.99
C ILE A 255 -16.48 6.48 -0.81
N GLY A 256 -16.21 5.98 0.40
CA GLY A 256 -16.23 4.54 0.66
C GLY A 256 -17.61 3.89 0.51
N GLN A 257 -18.70 4.65 0.68
CA GLN A 257 -20.06 4.16 0.41
C GLN A 257 -20.38 4.19 -1.09
N ILE A 258 -20.01 5.28 -1.76
CA ILE A 258 -20.17 5.42 -3.22
C ILE A 258 -19.52 4.25 -3.95
N ILE A 259 -18.27 3.93 -3.62
CA ILE A 259 -17.54 2.86 -4.33
C ILE A 259 -18.12 1.47 -4.03
N ARG A 260 -18.56 1.23 -2.79
CA ARG A 260 -19.24 -0.04 -2.44
C ARG A 260 -20.55 -0.22 -3.20
N ASN A 261 -21.31 0.86 -3.38
CA ASN A 261 -22.60 0.82 -4.07
C ASN A 261 -22.45 0.79 -5.60
N ASN A 262 -21.46 1.50 -6.14
CA ASN A 262 -21.16 1.53 -7.57
C ASN A 262 -19.64 1.57 -7.83
N PRO A 263 -18.98 0.40 -7.99
CA PRO A 263 -17.55 0.32 -8.24
C PRO A 263 -17.07 1.02 -9.52
N ARG A 264 -17.95 1.30 -10.50
CA ARG A 264 -17.56 2.00 -11.73
C ARG A 264 -17.09 3.43 -11.47
N THR A 265 -17.54 4.04 -10.37
CA THR A 265 -17.11 5.38 -9.92
C THR A 265 -15.61 5.48 -9.62
N ILE A 266 -14.93 4.35 -9.37
CA ILE A 266 -13.47 4.30 -9.16
C ILE A 266 -12.73 4.95 -10.34
N ALA A 267 -13.18 4.69 -11.57
CA ALA A 267 -12.55 5.23 -12.77
C ALA A 267 -12.64 6.77 -12.81
N VAL A 268 -13.80 7.31 -12.43
CA VAL A 268 -14.03 8.77 -12.32
C VAL A 268 -13.11 9.38 -11.27
N PHE A 269 -13.10 8.83 -10.06
CA PHE A 269 -12.20 9.31 -9.00
C PHE A 269 -10.73 9.29 -9.43
N ARG A 270 -10.28 8.18 -10.06
CA ARG A 270 -8.90 8.05 -10.55
C ARG A 270 -8.57 9.06 -11.65
N ALA A 271 -9.50 9.37 -12.55
CA ALA A 271 -9.32 10.37 -13.60
C ALA A 271 -9.04 11.77 -13.02
N HIS A 272 -9.66 12.08 -11.88
CA HIS A 272 -9.43 13.32 -11.12
C HIS A 272 -8.23 13.25 -10.15
N GLY A 273 -7.38 12.23 -10.26
CA GLY A 273 -6.18 12.08 -9.42
C GLY A 273 -6.45 11.57 -8.00
N MET A 274 -7.67 11.12 -7.69
CA MET A 274 -8.02 10.47 -6.43
C MET A 274 -7.79 8.95 -6.52
N GLY A 275 -6.52 8.54 -6.50
CA GLY A 275 -6.16 7.13 -6.62
C GLY A 275 -6.20 6.32 -5.31
N CYS A 276 -6.05 6.96 -4.16
CA CYS A 276 -5.87 6.31 -2.84
C CYS A 276 -7.18 5.85 -2.19
N LEU A 277 -8.13 5.33 -2.96
CA LEU A 277 -9.52 5.12 -2.53
C LEU A 277 -9.69 4.05 -1.44
N GLY A 278 -8.69 3.18 -1.23
CA GLY A 278 -8.66 2.22 -0.12
C GLY A 278 -7.97 2.72 1.14
N CYS A 279 -7.62 4.01 1.20
CA CYS A 279 -7.08 4.64 2.40
C CYS A 279 -8.24 4.99 3.35
N PRO A 280 -8.13 4.72 4.68
CA PRO A 280 -9.15 5.13 5.66
C PRO A 280 -9.49 6.62 5.61
N SER A 281 -8.53 7.48 5.25
CA SER A 281 -8.79 8.91 5.04
C SER A 281 -9.70 9.15 3.84
N ALA A 282 -9.40 8.54 2.69
CA ALA A 282 -10.20 8.74 1.48
C ALA A 282 -11.58 8.09 1.60
N SER A 283 -11.66 6.86 2.12
CA SER A 283 -12.91 6.11 2.22
C SER A 283 -13.90 6.70 3.23
N GLY A 284 -13.43 7.49 4.19
CA GLY A 284 -14.24 8.16 5.20
C GLY A 284 -14.53 9.65 4.91
N GLU A 285 -14.13 10.17 3.76
CA GLU A 285 -14.33 11.58 3.39
C GLU A 285 -15.54 11.80 2.48
N SER A 286 -16.15 12.98 2.59
CA SER A 286 -17.20 13.44 1.67
C SER A 286 -16.61 13.85 0.32
N VAL A 287 -17.45 13.83 -0.73
CA VAL A 287 -17.06 14.30 -2.06
C VAL A 287 -16.61 15.77 -2.03
N GLU A 288 -17.30 16.63 -1.30
CA GLU A 288 -16.95 18.05 -1.15
C GLU A 288 -15.53 18.23 -0.59
N LYS A 289 -15.23 17.50 0.49
CA LYS A 289 -13.92 17.58 1.14
C LYS A 289 -12.82 17.06 0.22
N ALA A 290 -13.05 15.96 -0.49
CA ALA A 290 -12.09 15.41 -1.42
C ALA A 290 -11.83 16.36 -2.60
N ALA A 291 -12.88 16.95 -3.19
CA ALA A 291 -12.74 17.96 -4.24
C ALA A 291 -11.90 19.15 -3.77
N GLY A 292 -12.15 19.65 -2.55
CA GLY A 292 -11.36 20.74 -1.96
C GLY A 292 -9.89 20.39 -1.72
N ILE A 293 -9.57 19.19 -1.22
CA ILE A 293 -8.19 18.73 -1.00
C ILE A 293 -7.41 18.65 -2.32
N HIS A 294 -8.07 18.19 -3.38
CA HIS A 294 -7.47 17.96 -4.68
C HIS A 294 -7.58 19.18 -5.63
N GLY A 295 -8.29 20.23 -5.22
CA GLY A 295 -8.54 21.43 -6.03
C GLY A 295 -9.28 21.09 -7.32
N ILE A 296 -10.34 20.29 -7.22
CA ILE A 296 -11.21 19.85 -8.31
C ILE A 296 -12.51 20.67 -8.25
N ASP A 297 -13.12 20.94 -9.40
CA ASP A 297 -14.46 21.52 -9.46
C ASP A 297 -15.51 20.50 -8.96
N LEU A 298 -16.26 20.88 -7.92
CA LEU A 298 -17.20 19.97 -7.27
C LEU A 298 -18.39 19.62 -8.18
N GLU A 299 -18.88 20.58 -8.97
CA GLU A 299 -20.04 20.37 -9.84
C GLU A 299 -19.68 19.45 -11.01
N GLU A 300 -18.50 19.63 -11.59
CA GLU A 300 -17.93 18.73 -12.60
C GLU A 300 -17.81 17.30 -12.05
N LEU A 301 -17.19 17.14 -10.88
CA LEU A 301 -17.01 15.84 -10.25
C LEU A 301 -18.35 15.14 -9.95
N LEU A 302 -19.33 15.87 -9.39
CA LEU A 302 -20.66 15.32 -9.12
C LEU A 302 -21.41 14.96 -10.40
N SER A 303 -21.27 15.77 -11.46
CA SER A 303 -21.87 15.50 -12.77
C SER A 303 -21.34 14.18 -13.35
N GLU A 304 -20.03 13.96 -13.32
CA GLU A 304 -19.41 12.73 -13.81
C GLU A 304 -19.76 11.51 -12.96
N LEU A 305 -19.71 11.64 -11.63
CA LEU A 305 -20.05 10.55 -10.73
C LEU A 305 -21.49 10.05 -10.91
N ASN A 306 -22.43 10.95 -11.18
CA ASN A 306 -23.84 10.61 -11.37
C ASN A 306 -24.17 10.12 -12.80
N LYS A 307 -23.22 10.14 -13.74
CA LYS A 307 -23.42 9.63 -15.12
C LYS A 307 -23.09 8.14 -15.27
N VAL A 308 -22.40 7.54 -14.29
CA VAL A 308 -21.83 6.19 -14.35
C VAL A 308 -22.58 5.24 -13.43
#